data_AF-A0A2V6E4R5-F1
#
_entry.id   AF-A0A2V6E4R5-F1
#
_cell.length_a   1.000
_cell.length_b   1.000
_cell.length_c   1.000
_cell.angle_alpha   90.00
_cell.angle_beta   90.00
_cell.angle_gamma   90.00
#
_symmetry.space_group_name_H-M   'P 1'
#
loop_
_entity.id
_entity.type
_entity.pdbx_description
1 polymer ?
#
loop_
_entity_poly.entity_id
_entity_poly.type
_entity_poly.pdbx_seq_one_letter_code
_entity_poly.pdbx_strand_id
1 'polypeptide(L)' 'MKKNTLILKQRPKLSLGDLILAVSSCTKNTKETVATVADLFASGRVRVQNNGRFIRARVC' A
#
# COMPACT_ATOMS: atom_id res chain seq x y z
N MET A 1 18.45 27.56 16.35
CA MET A 1 18.43 26.17 15.85
C MET A 1 17.23 25.98 14.93
N LYS A 2 17.42 25.87 13.61
CA LYS A 2 16.32 25.68 12.64
C LYS A 2 15.73 24.27 12.82
N LYS A 3 14.51 24.16 13.35
CA LYS A 3 13.76 22.91 13.41
C LYS A 3 13.31 22.57 11.98
N ASN A 4 14.00 21.63 11.35
CA ASN A 4 13.65 21.12 10.03
C ASN A 4 12.50 20.10 10.22
N THR A 5 11.30 20.60 10.48
CA THR A 5 10.07 19.80 10.38
C THR A 5 9.86 19.50 8.91
N LEU A 6 10.52 18.44 8.44
CA LEU A 6 10.09 17.70 7.26
C LEU A 6 8.66 17.27 7.58
N ILE A 7 7.68 18.07 7.15
CA ILE A 7 6.26 17.75 7.23
C ILE A 7 6.16 16.43 6.48
N LEU A 8 6.13 15.31 7.23
CA LEU A 8 5.99 13.97 6.69
C LEU A 8 4.71 14.00 5.86
N LYS A 9 4.88 14.08 4.54
CA LYS A 9 3.78 14.16 3.58
C LYS A 9 2.80 13.07 3.97
N GLN A 10 1.57 13.45 4.34
CA GLN A 10 0.57 12.47 4.76
C GLN A 10 0.42 11.46 3.63
N ARG A 11 0.75 10.20 3.93
CA ARG A 11 0.54 9.13 2.95
C ARG A 11 -0.98 8.99 2.78
N PRO A 12 -1.49 9.00 1.54
CA PRO A 12 -2.91 8.83 1.30
C PRO A 12 -3.36 7.50 1.92
N LYS A 13 -4.42 7.56 2.73
CA LYS A 13 -5.08 6.36 3.25
C LYS A 13 -6.07 5.92 2.18
N LEU A 14 -5.79 4.77 1.58
CA LEU A 14 -6.65 4.15 0.59
C LEU A 14 -7.27 2.89 1.20
N SER A 15 -8.48 2.56 0.78
CA SER A 15 -9.01 1.23 1.08
C SER A 15 -8.20 0.17 0.33
N LEU A 16 -8.25 -1.08 0.80
CA LEU A 16 -7.63 -2.19 0.07
C LEU A 16 -8.22 -2.33 -1.34
N GLY A 17 -9.52 -2.07 -1.50
CA GLY A 17 -10.20 -2.08 -2.80
C GLY A 17 -9.64 -1.04 -3.76
N ASP A 18 -9.42 0.20 -3.29
CA ASP A 18 -8.87 1.28 -4.11
C ASP A 18 -7.44 0.98 -4.56
N LEU A 19 -6.64 0.37 -3.68
CA LEU A 19 -5.30 -0.09 -4.03
C LEU A 19 -5.36 -1.14 -5.14
N ILE A 20 -6.22 -2.16 -5.01
CA ILE A 20 -6.36 -3.20 -6.02
C ILE A 20 -6.85 -2.60 -7.33
N LEU A 21 -7.81 -1.68 -7.30
CA LEU A 21 -8.33 -1.02 -8.49
C LEU A 21 -7.22 -0.22 -9.21
N ALA A 22 -6.44 0.55 -8.47
CA ALA A 22 -5.32 1.32 -9.01
C ALA A 22 -4.20 0.41 -9.57
N VAL A 23 -3.93 -0.73 -8.94
CA VAL A 23 -2.94 -1.69 -9.48
C VAL A 23 -3.51 -2.38 -10.72
N SER A 24 -4.79 -2.75 -10.70
CA SER A 24 -5.43 -3.47 -11.81
C SER A 24 -5.43 -2.66 -13.11
N SER A 25 -5.55 -1.33 -13.03
CA SER A 25 -5.47 -0.45 -14.21
C SER A 25 -4.07 -0.35 -14.82
N CYS A 26 -3.02 -0.74 -14.08
CA CYS A 26 -1.64 -0.77 -14.55
C CYS A 26 -1.16 -2.17 -14.96
N THR A 27 -1.93 -3.21 -14.68
CA THR A 27 -1.57 -4.62 -14.97
C THR A 27 -2.42 -5.20 -16.09
N LYS A 28 -1.90 -6.20 -16.82
CA LYS A 28 -2.61 -6.77 -17.97
C LYS A 28 -3.63 -7.84 -17.59
N ASN A 29 -3.46 -8.48 -16.43
CA ASN A 29 -4.34 -9.54 -15.96
C ASN A 29 -4.37 -9.63 -14.42
N THR A 30 -5.29 -10.44 -13.91
CA THR A 30 -5.49 -10.61 -12.46
C THR A 30 -4.30 -11.26 -11.76
N LYS A 31 -3.54 -12.14 -12.42
CA LYS A 31 -2.33 -12.73 -11.85
C LYS A 31 -1.25 -11.68 -11.59
N GLU A 32 -1.03 -10.77 -12.54
CA GLU A 32 -0.12 -9.64 -12.41
C GLU A 32 -0.59 -8.68 -11.33
N THR A 33 -1.90 -8.40 -11.24
CA THR A 33 -2.46 -7.57 -10.16
C THR A 33 -2.15 -8.16 -8.79
N VAL A 34 -2.43 -9.45 -8.59
CA VAL A 34 -2.20 -10.16 -7.32
C VAL A 34 -0.71 -10.20 -6.97
N ALA A 35 0.15 -10.52 -7.94
CA ALA A 35 1.60 -10.54 -7.74
C ALA A 35 2.15 -9.16 -7.35
N THR A 36 1.66 -8.10 -8.00
CA THR A 36 2.08 -6.72 -7.72
C THR A 36 1.61 -6.27 -6.34
N VAL A 37 0.36 -6.56 -5.97
CA VAL A 37 -0.17 -6.25 -4.63
C VAL A 37 0.61 -7.00 -3.55
N ALA A 38 0.94 -8.27 -3.78
CA ALA A 38 1.77 -9.06 -2.88
C ALA A 38 3.17 -8.45 -2.71
N ASP A 39 3.81 -8.02 -3.81
CA ASP A 39 5.12 -7.35 -3.78
C ASP A 39 5.07 -6.02 -3.02
N LEU A 40 4.00 -5.22 -3.18
CA LEU A 40 3.82 -3.97 -2.44
C LEU A 40 3.71 -4.17 -0.93
N PHE A 41 3.10 -5.28 -0.50
CA PHE A 41 3.05 -5.65 0.91
C PHE A 41 4.38 -6.20 1.41
N ALA A 42 5.04 -7.07 0.63
CA ALA A 42 6.33 -7.67 0.99
C ALA A 42 7.45 -6.63 1.10
N SER A 43 7.50 -5.69 0.15
CA SER A 43 8.46 -4.58 0.11
C SER A 43 8.18 -3.49 1.16
N GLY A 44 7.02 -3.54 1.84
CA GLY A 44 6.64 -2.54 2.84
C GLY A 44 6.28 -1.16 2.27
N ARG A 45 6.12 -1.06 0.94
CA ARG A 45 5.62 0.16 0.26
C ARG A 45 4.20 0.48 0.70
N VAL A 46 3.38 -0.55 0.92
CA VAL A 46 2.04 -0.43 1.47
C VAL A 46 1.95 -1.16 2.81
N ARG A 47 1.25 -0.55 3.77
CA ARG A 47 0.92 -1.16 5.05
C ARG A 47 -0.59 -1.19 5.21
N VAL A 48 -1.12 -2.33 5.60
CA VAL A 48 -2.55 -2.46 5.87
C VAL A 48 -2.81 -2.05 7.31
N GLN A 49 -3.84 -1.24 7.51
CA GLN A 49 -4.33 -0.90 8.85
C GLN A 49 -5.64 -1.64 9.08
N ASN A 50 -5.73 -2.32 10.22
CA ASN A 50 -6.94 -2.95 10.71
C ASN A 50 -7.22 -2.43 12.13
N ASN A 51 -8.38 -1.82 12.36
CA ASN A 51 -8.78 -1.25 13.65
C ASN A 51 -7.68 -0.39 14.31
N GLY A 52 -7.07 0.51 13.54
CA GLY A 52 -6.00 1.40 14.02
C GLY A 52 -4.62 0.76 14.17
N ARG A 53 -4.49 -0.56 14.04
CA ARG A 53 -3.21 -1.28 14.09
C ARG A 53 -2.69 -1.60 12.70
N PHE A 54 -1.42 -1.32 12.45
CA PHE A 54 -0.77 -1.76 11.21
C PHE A 54 -0.44 -3.24 11.29
N ILE A 55 -0.90 -3.99 10.30
CA ILE A 55 -0.63 -5.42 10.17
C ILE A 55 0.26 -5.69 8.95
N ARG A 56 1.02 -6.78 9.01
CA ARG A 56 1.68 -7.33 7.83
C ARG A 56 0.67 -8.20 7.09
N ALA A 57 0.28 -7.77 5.90
CA ALA A 57 -0.52 -8.58 5.01
C ALA A 57 0.39 -9.52 4.21
N ARG A 58 -0.04 -10.77 4.07
CA ARG A 58 0.49 -11.72 3.09
C ARG A 58 -0.66 -12.14 2.18
N VAL A 59 -0.35 -12.26 0.90
CA VAL A 59 -1.27 -12.80 -0.10
C VAL A 59 -0.86 -14.25 -0.31
N CYS A 60 -1.81 -15.17 -0.14
CA CYS A 60 -1.62 -16.61 -0.29
C CYS A 60 -2.36 -17.10 -1.54
#